data_AF-A0AAD5V7D8-F1
#
_entry.id   AF-A0AAD5V7D8-F1
#
_cell.length_a   1.000
_cell.length_b   1.000
_cell.length_c   1.000
_cell.angle_alpha   90.00
_cell.angle_beta   90.00
_cell.angle_gamma   90.00
#
_symmetry.space_group_name_H-M   'P 1'
#
loop_
_entity.id
_entity.type
_entity.pdbx_description
1 polymer ?
#
loop_
_entity_poly.entity_id
_entity_poly.type
_entity_poly.pdbx_seq_one_letter_code
_entity_poly.pdbx_strand_id
1 'polypeptide(L)'
;MMNQTKRRHSDSEEQKDFSAQSILPKRPHLDNASNITRTDASLAYPSTAGITRSPAIPFQKPQSLLTFSYSPSRLLEFNDSAMRYYAEPPRRADLRHGYDRWIRRPEEKGRLDGLLRAIAKIGSDKEKEGEPSTAWLKDVGIVSWRGVMTKILIAPYEERDSWELNIMLLDGTLYLEEHVSDAKLHEKNNIPPKQRIQMYYGYSFESYCTSERPPNREHYGRIPGWGGDVDTNVQWCCVAKTKLADTRIIIGGEVDCVRERFDGTTDSFVELKTSLTIHGPRDEARFEKKLLKFYFQSFLLGVPEIIVGFRTPSGEVSTLQGFKTLQIPRMVRDKPGSWDPQLCLEWGSRFITFLRENVSPSPTGGDTPYIWRASFTPKTGVTLKRLDQSGVDEVVNEEDRLGFLPSWYINESMARSTVLPDVPVSPTNTDLKS
;
A
#
# COMPACT_ATOMS: atom_id res chain seq x y z
N MET A 1 -52.16 50.30 -11.53
CA MET A 1 -53.32 49.50 -11.95
C MET A 1 -53.85 48.71 -10.76
N MET A 2 -55.15 48.79 -10.53
CA MET A 2 -56.01 48.03 -9.61
C MET A 2 -55.60 46.54 -9.42
N ASN A 3 -55.92 45.80 -8.36
CA ASN A 3 -56.84 46.01 -7.24
C ASN A 3 -56.48 45.06 -6.06
N GLN A 4 -56.88 45.51 -4.87
CA GLN A 4 -57.25 44.83 -3.62
C GLN A 4 -57.61 43.31 -3.75
N THR A 5 -57.48 42.45 -2.73
CA THR A 5 -58.37 42.46 -1.55
C THR A 5 -58.00 41.35 -0.53
N LYS A 6 -57.76 41.75 0.74
CA LYS A 6 -58.27 41.25 2.06
C LYS A 6 -58.37 39.72 2.31
N ARG A 7 -58.21 39.16 3.53
CA ARG A 7 -58.02 39.62 4.92
C ARG A 7 -57.98 38.37 5.83
N ARG A 8 -57.19 38.47 6.92
CA ARG A 8 -57.50 38.14 8.35
C ARG A 8 -57.82 36.68 8.74
N HIS A 9 -57.57 36.19 9.95
CA HIS A 9 -57.13 36.73 11.26
C HIS A 9 -56.61 35.49 12.07
N SER A 10 -55.54 35.61 12.86
CA SER A 10 -55.53 35.83 14.35
C SER A 10 -55.85 34.51 15.10
N ASP A 11 -55.27 34.10 16.24
CA ASP A 11 -54.53 34.67 17.39
C ASP A 11 -53.82 33.45 18.06
N SER A 12 -52.56 33.51 18.56
CA SER A 12 -52.11 33.95 19.92
C SER A 12 -52.71 33.07 21.05
N GLU A 13 -52.06 32.54 22.09
CA GLU A 13 -50.95 32.88 23.02
C GLU A 13 -50.51 31.57 23.75
N GLU A 14 -49.24 31.34 24.15
CA GLU A 14 -48.61 31.65 25.48
C GLU A 14 -49.47 31.26 26.71
N GLN A 15 -49.02 30.67 27.84
CA GLN A 15 -47.71 30.43 28.47
C GLN A 15 -47.93 29.60 29.77
N LYS A 16 -46.83 29.06 30.35
CA LYS A 16 -46.54 28.81 31.80
C LYS A 16 -46.93 27.50 32.54
N ASP A 17 -45.90 26.65 32.73
CA ASP A 17 -45.08 26.41 33.95
C ASP A 17 -45.60 25.74 35.26
N PHE A 18 -44.66 24.98 35.85
CA PHE A 18 -44.51 24.39 37.20
C PHE A 18 -45.36 23.19 37.70
N SER A 19 -44.69 22.05 37.98
CA SER A 19 -44.47 21.54 39.36
C SER A 19 -43.71 20.20 39.38
N ALA A 20 -42.99 19.95 40.49
CA ALA A 20 -42.09 18.82 40.73
C ALA A 20 -42.64 17.88 41.83
N GLN A 21 -42.30 16.57 41.78
CA GLN A 21 -41.73 15.72 42.87
C GLN A 21 -42.18 14.23 42.93
N SER A 22 -41.23 13.39 43.39
CA SER A 22 -41.29 12.05 44.05
C SER A 22 -41.43 10.79 43.16
N ILE A 23 -40.41 9.94 42.92
CA ILE A 23 -39.62 8.95 43.72
C ILE A 23 -40.33 7.57 43.96
N LEU A 24 -39.90 6.50 43.24
CA LEU A 24 -39.48 5.13 43.69
C LEU A 24 -39.66 4.01 42.61
N PRO A 25 -38.94 2.87 42.70
CA PRO A 25 -38.30 2.20 41.54
C PRO A 25 -39.01 0.90 41.08
N LYS A 26 -38.81 0.52 39.81
CA LYS A 26 -39.08 -0.84 39.32
C LYS A 26 -37.77 -1.57 39.04
N ARG A 27 -37.67 -2.79 39.59
CA ARG A 27 -36.54 -3.73 39.52
C ARG A 27 -36.22 -4.17 38.08
N PRO A 28 -34.96 -4.56 37.81
CA PRO A 28 -34.52 -4.94 36.46
C PRO A 28 -35.02 -6.33 36.09
N HIS A 29 -35.55 -6.48 34.89
CA HIS A 29 -35.62 -7.78 34.23
C HIS A 29 -34.20 -8.12 33.74
N LEU A 30 -33.70 -9.30 34.15
CA LEU A 30 -32.50 -9.89 33.57
C LEU A 30 -32.83 -10.36 32.15
N ASP A 31 -32.41 -9.58 31.16
CA ASP A 31 -32.19 -10.09 29.82
C ASP A 31 -30.69 -10.29 29.64
N ASN A 32 -30.28 -11.56 29.76
CA ASN A 32 -28.97 -12.06 29.41
C ASN A 32 -28.84 -12.06 27.87
N ALA A 33 -28.61 -10.89 27.29
CA ALA A 33 -28.05 -10.74 25.96
C ALA A 33 -26.72 -10.04 26.12
N SER A 34 -25.65 -10.82 26.15
CA SER A 34 -24.28 -10.30 26.00
C SER A 34 -24.12 -9.76 24.59
N ASN A 35 -24.67 -8.57 24.34
CA ASN A 35 -24.21 -7.67 23.30
C ASN A 35 -22.79 -7.28 23.69
N ILE A 36 -21.81 -8.05 23.20
CA ILE A 36 -20.45 -7.56 23.09
C ILE A 36 -20.48 -6.54 21.94
N THR A 37 -20.95 -5.33 22.23
CA THR A 37 -20.54 -4.13 21.51
C THR A 37 -19.05 -3.98 21.79
N ARG A 38 -18.24 -4.73 21.06
CA ARG A 38 -16.78 -4.67 21.14
C ARG A 38 -16.40 -3.27 20.67
N THR A 39 -16.01 -2.44 21.62
CA THR A 39 -15.52 -1.08 21.40
C THR A 39 -14.48 -1.07 20.30
N ASP A 40 -14.62 -0.18 19.31
CA ASP A 40 -13.64 0.00 18.24
C ASP A 40 -12.23 0.14 18.85
N ALA A 41 -11.30 -0.70 18.40
CA ALA A 41 -9.92 -0.63 18.88
C ALA A 41 -9.24 0.59 18.25
N SER A 42 -8.32 1.24 18.98
CA SER A 42 -7.59 2.39 18.44
C SER A 42 -6.10 2.34 18.78
N LEU A 43 -5.30 2.91 17.88
CA LEU A 43 -3.86 3.11 18.04
C LEU A 43 -3.57 4.61 17.91
N ALA A 44 -3.18 5.22 19.03
CA ALA A 44 -2.93 6.65 19.11
C ALA A 44 -1.75 7.09 18.24
N TYR A 45 -1.88 8.27 17.62
CA TYR A 45 -0.83 8.91 16.83
C TYR A 45 0.48 9.04 17.64
N PRO A 46 1.66 8.75 17.06
CA PRO A 46 2.91 8.84 17.79
C PRO A 46 3.32 10.30 17.96
N SER A 47 3.95 10.64 19.09
CA SER A 47 4.62 11.94 19.23
C SER A 47 5.79 12.00 18.25
N THR A 48 5.85 13.06 17.44
CA THR A 48 7.03 13.41 16.65
C THR A 48 7.98 14.33 17.43
N ALA A 49 7.56 14.80 18.60
CA ALA A 49 8.36 15.62 19.50
C ALA A 49 9.20 14.72 20.41
N GLY A 50 10.52 14.80 20.26
CA GLY A 50 11.50 14.06 21.04
C GLY A 50 11.87 12.72 20.39
N ILE A 51 13.17 12.50 20.21
CA ILE A 51 13.70 11.17 19.87
C ILE A 51 13.51 10.31 21.11
N THR A 52 12.47 9.49 21.15
CA THR A 52 12.39 8.42 22.14
C THR A 52 13.58 7.51 21.90
N ARG A 53 14.40 7.29 22.93
CA ARG A 53 15.53 6.35 22.92
C ARG A 53 15.02 4.89 22.90
N SER A 54 14.08 4.57 22.02
CA SER A 54 13.66 3.20 21.77
C SER A 54 14.83 2.47 21.09
N PRO A 55 15.02 1.16 21.34
CA PRO A 55 15.97 0.37 20.58
C PRO A 55 15.66 0.48 19.09
N ALA A 56 16.70 0.56 18.27
CA ALA A 56 16.52 0.62 16.82
C ALA A 56 15.71 -0.59 16.34
N ILE A 57 14.65 -0.36 15.57
CA ILE A 57 13.81 -1.41 15.04
C ILE A 57 14.53 -2.03 13.84
N PRO A 58 14.89 -3.32 13.90
CA PRO A 58 15.59 -3.95 12.80
C PRO A 58 14.68 -4.08 11.59
N PHE A 59 15.25 -3.85 10.42
CA PHE A 59 14.62 -4.10 9.13
C PHE A 59 15.57 -4.93 8.27
N GLN A 60 15.08 -6.05 7.74
CA GLN A 60 15.88 -6.93 6.88
C GLN A 60 15.96 -6.36 5.46
N LYS A 61 17.14 -6.38 4.85
CA LYS A 61 17.29 -6.02 3.43
C LYS A 61 16.30 -6.85 2.58
N PRO A 62 15.43 -6.21 1.77
CA PRO A 62 14.48 -6.93 0.93
C PRO A 62 15.19 -7.85 -0.06
N GLN A 63 14.70 -9.07 -0.19
CA GLN A 63 15.16 -10.06 -1.15
C GLN A 63 14.07 -10.26 -2.21
N SER A 64 14.43 -10.07 -3.47
CA SER A 64 13.56 -10.41 -4.60
C SER A 64 13.24 -11.91 -4.59
N LEU A 65 11.97 -12.25 -4.74
CA LEU A 65 11.49 -13.63 -4.87
C LEU A 65 11.06 -13.96 -6.30
N LEU A 66 10.38 -13.02 -6.96
CA LEU A 66 9.82 -13.18 -8.29
C LEU A 66 9.57 -11.81 -8.90
N THR A 67 9.76 -11.68 -10.20
CA THR A 67 9.30 -10.55 -11.00
C THR A 67 8.18 -10.97 -11.95
N PHE A 68 7.35 -10.03 -12.34
CA PHE A 68 6.33 -10.23 -13.36
C PHE A 68 6.01 -8.91 -14.07
N SER A 69 5.42 -9.02 -15.25
CA SER A 69 5.03 -7.89 -16.08
C SER A 69 3.52 -7.82 -16.24
N TYR A 70 2.99 -6.60 -16.35
CA TYR A 70 1.69 -6.36 -16.94
C TYR A 70 1.86 -5.94 -18.39
N SER A 71 1.13 -6.58 -19.30
CA SER A 71 1.10 -6.20 -20.71
C SER A 71 0.25 -4.92 -20.95
N PRO A 72 0.26 -4.34 -22.17
CA PRO A 72 -0.60 -3.20 -22.51
C PRO A 72 -2.09 -3.47 -22.27
N SER A 73 -2.53 -4.73 -22.38
CA SER A 73 -3.91 -5.15 -22.07
C SER A 73 -4.14 -5.44 -20.59
N ARG A 74 -3.21 -5.04 -19.71
CA ARG A 74 -3.20 -5.27 -18.26
C ARG A 74 -3.21 -6.74 -17.84
N LEU A 75 -2.74 -7.64 -18.72
CA LEU A 75 -2.61 -9.06 -18.39
C LEU A 75 -1.31 -9.31 -17.63
N LEU A 76 -1.38 -10.07 -16.53
CA LEU A 76 -0.22 -10.46 -15.75
C LEU A 76 0.53 -11.60 -16.45
N GLU A 77 1.82 -11.41 -16.69
CA GLU A 77 2.72 -12.37 -17.30
C GLU A 77 3.93 -12.62 -16.40
N PHE A 78 4.27 -13.88 -16.12
CA PHE A 78 5.46 -14.25 -15.33
C PHE A 78 6.73 -14.17 -16.18
N ASN A 79 7.06 -12.96 -16.63
CA ASN A 79 8.25 -12.62 -17.40
C ASN A 79 8.68 -11.17 -17.10
N ASP A 80 9.79 -10.75 -17.71
CA ASP A 80 10.34 -9.39 -17.58
C ASP A 80 10.08 -8.54 -18.84
N SER A 81 8.98 -8.79 -19.57
CA SER A 81 8.68 -8.10 -20.84
C SER A 81 8.47 -6.59 -20.69
N ALA A 82 7.99 -6.14 -19.52
CA ALA A 82 7.81 -4.73 -19.19
C ALA A 82 9.05 -4.09 -18.53
N MET A 83 10.13 -4.86 -18.28
CA MET A 83 11.34 -4.33 -17.66
C MET A 83 12.01 -3.30 -18.56
N ARG A 84 12.49 -2.22 -17.94
CA ARG A 84 13.17 -1.12 -18.61
C ARG A 84 14.59 -0.95 -18.10
N TYR A 85 15.47 -0.44 -18.95
CA TYR A 85 16.84 -0.08 -18.59
C TYR A 85 16.93 1.42 -18.37
N TYR A 86 17.63 1.85 -17.33
CA TYR A 86 17.93 3.26 -17.11
C TYR A 86 18.76 3.82 -18.27
N ALA A 87 18.33 4.99 -18.76
CA ALA A 87 19.05 5.81 -19.72
C ALA A 87 19.01 7.26 -19.25
N GLU A 88 20.08 8.02 -19.49
CA GLU A 88 20.05 9.45 -19.17
C GLU A 88 19.17 10.20 -20.18
N PRO A 89 18.25 11.07 -19.72
CA PRO A 89 17.41 11.87 -20.60
C PRO A 89 18.24 12.98 -21.26
N PRO A 90 17.81 13.49 -22.42
CA PRO A 90 18.46 14.63 -23.06
C PRO A 90 18.35 15.88 -22.18
N ARG A 91 19.30 16.80 -22.34
CA ARG A 91 19.24 18.12 -21.69
C ARG A 91 17.93 18.82 -22.06
N ARG A 92 17.27 19.41 -21.06
CA ARG A 92 16.02 20.17 -21.24
C ARG A 92 14.87 19.32 -21.82
N ALA A 93 14.81 18.03 -21.47
CA ALA A 93 13.68 17.16 -21.84
C ALA A 93 12.33 17.81 -21.45
N ASP A 94 11.39 17.88 -22.41
CA ASP A 94 10.06 18.47 -22.22
C ASP A 94 9.06 17.38 -21.81
N LEU A 95 8.73 17.33 -20.52
CA LEU A 95 7.83 16.32 -19.96
C LEU A 95 6.37 16.45 -20.42
N ARG A 96 6.04 17.46 -21.23
CA ARG A 96 4.73 17.53 -21.90
C ARG A 96 4.67 16.70 -23.17
N HIS A 97 5.83 16.30 -23.71
CA HIS A 97 5.90 15.53 -24.94
C HIS A 97 5.12 14.22 -24.80
N GLY A 98 4.22 13.94 -25.75
CA GLY A 98 3.45 12.70 -25.81
C GLY A 98 2.17 12.68 -24.97
N TYR A 99 1.81 13.78 -24.30
CA TYR A 99 0.62 13.84 -23.43
C TYR A 99 -0.69 13.51 -24.17
N ASP A 100 -0.78 13.91 -25.44
CA ASP A 100 -1.91 13.64 -26.34
C ASP A 100 -2.05 12.16 -26.72
N ARG A 101 -0.98 11.36 -26.58
CA ARG A 101 -0.94 9.92 -26.88
C ARG A 101 -0.94 9.04 -25.64
N TRP A 102 -1.08 9.64 -24.46
CA TRP A 102 -1.06 8.90 -23.20
C TRP A 102 -2.24 7.93 -23.09
N ILE A 103 -1.91 6.64 -22.97
CA ILE A 103 -2.86 5.59 -22.61
C ILE A 103 -2.93 5.51 -21.09
N ARG A 104 -4.01 6.06 -20.54
CA ARG A 104 -4.24 6.08 -19.08
C ARG A 104 -5.12 4.92 -18.65
N ARG A 105 -4.55 4.04 -17.82
CA ARG A 105 -5.31 3.04 -17.06
C ARG A 105 -6.26 3.75 -16.06
N PRO A 106 -7.56 3.39 -16.03
CA PRO A 106 -8.47 3.85 -14.99
C PRO A 106 -8.01 3.43 -13.59
N GLU A 107 -8.32 4.26 -12.60
CA GLU A 107 -8.13 3.91 -11.20
C GLU A 107 -9.20 2.90 -10.80
N GLU A 108 -8.78 1.81 -10.15
CA GLU A 108 -9.63 0.69 -9.72
C GLU A 108 -9.35 0.37 -8.24
N LYS A 109 -10.22 -0.44 -7.62
CA LYS A 109 -9.99 -0.94 -6.24
C LYS A 109 -8.67 -1.74 -6.21
N GLY A 110 -7.78 -1.39 -5.28
CA GLY A 110 -6.40 -1.91 -5.22
C GLY A 110 -6.29 -3.33 -4.67
N ARG A 111 -6.80 -4.33 -5.40
CA ARG A 111 -6.84 -5.74 -4.98
C ARG A 111 -5.46 -6.40 -4.90
N LEU A 112 -5.33 -7.44 -4.07
CA LEU A 112 -4.10 -8.24 -3.94
C LEU A 112 -3.90 -9.28 -5.05
N ASP A 113 -4.87 -9.48 -5.94
CA ASP A 113 -4.92 -10.59 -6.90
C ASP A 113 -3.61 -10.84 -7.67
N GLY A 114 -2.98 -9.78 -8.20
CA GLY A 114 -1.69 -9.91 -8.89
C GLY A 114 -0.56 -10.42 -7.98
N LEU A 115 -0.50 -9.91 -6.75
CA LEU A 115 0.46 -10.36 -5.73
C LEU A 115 0.18 -11.81 -5.30
N LEU A 116 -1.09 -12.17 -5.11
CA LEU A 116 -1.49 -13.53 -4.74
C LEU A 116 -1.13 -14.54 -5.84
N ARG A 117 -1.29 -14.17 -7.13
CA ARG A 117 -0.88 -15.02 -8.26
C ARG A 117 0.63 -15.24 -8.26
N ALA A 118 1.40 -14.20 -7.97
CA ALA A 118 2.85 -14.29 -7.83
C ALA A 118 3.27 -15.18 -6.65
N ILE A 119 2.58 -15.07 -5.50
CA ILE A 119 2.79 -15.95 -4.35
C ILE A 119 2.49 -17.42 -4.71
N ALA A 120 1.38 -17.68 -5.39
CA ALA A 120 1.03 -19.03 -5.85
C ALA A 120 2.09 -19.59 -6.81
N LYS A 121 2.59 -18.78 -7.74
CA LYS A 121 3.69 -19.15 -8.65
C LYS A 121 4.97 -19.53 -7.90
N ILE A 122 5.39 -18.72 -6.91
CA ILE A 122 6.55 -19.02 -6.07
C ILE A 122 6.37 -20.36 -5.35
N GLY A 123 5.19 -20.61 -4.79
CA GLY A 123 4.88 -21.88 -4.13
C GLY A 123 5.00 -23.07 -5.08
N SER A 124 4.43 -22.97 -6.29
CA SER A 124 4.48 -24.01 -7.31
C SER A 124 5.89 -24.26 -7.86
N ASP A 125 6.75 -23.25 -7.94
CA ASP A 125 8.14 -23.42 -8.36
C ASP A 125 8.96 -24.14 -7.29
N LYS A 126 8.78 -23.77 -6.01
CA LYS A 126 9.43 -24.43 -4.88
C LYS A 126 9.04 -25.91 -4.77
N GLU A 127 7.79 -26.24 -5.05
CA GLU A 127 7.31 -27.63 -5.09
C GLU A 127 8.06 -28.47 -6.12
N LYS A 128 8.33 -27.91 -7.30
CA LYS A 128 9.12 -28.57 -8.35
C LYS A 128 10.59 -28.75 -7.94
N GLU A 129 11.09 -27.89 -7.07
CA GLU A 129 12.43 -27.99 -6.48
C GLU A 129 12.50 -28.98 -5.29
N GLY A 130 11.37 -29.61 -4.93
CA GLY A 130 11.29 -30.58 -3.84
C GLY A 130 11.11 -29.96 -2.46
N GLU A 131 10.89 -28.65 -2.37
CA GLU A 131 10.50 -27.98 -1.13
C GLU A 131 8.97 -28.00 -0.99
N PRO A 132 8.41 -28.30 0.20
CA PRO A 132 6.96 -28.21 0.40
C PRO A 132 6.46 -26.80 0.07
N SER A 133 5.50 -26.69 -0.87
CA SER A 133 4.97 -25.42 -1.41
C SER A 133 4.46 -24.44 -0.36
N THR A 134 4.19 -24.93 0.85
CA THR A 134 3.55 -24.21 1.97
C THR A 134 4.51 -23.79 3.06
N ALA A 135 5.68 -24.43 3.17
CA ALA A 135 6.59 -24.21 4.29
C ALA A 135 7.06 -22.75 4.37
N TRP A 136 7.23 -22.10 3.21
CA TRP A 136 7.77 -20.75 3.15
C TRP A 136 6.76 -19.66 3.52
N LEU A 137 5.45 -19.92 3.42
CA LEU A 137 4.37 -19.00 3.79
C LEU A 137 3.94 -19.10 5.26
N LYS A 138 4.11 -20.27 5.91
CA LYS A 138 3.68 -20.50 7.30
C LYS A 138 4.23 -19.49 8.31
N ASP A 139 5.40 -18.93 8.03
CA ASP A 139 6.05 -17.94 8.88
C ASP A 139 5.84 -16.49 8.41
N VAL A 140 5.03 -16.26 7.37
CA VAL A 140 4.78 -14.93 6.84
C VAL A 140 3.74 -14.22 7.70
N GLY A 141 4.16 -13.09 8.26
CA GLY A 141 3.28 -12.28 9.09
C GLY A 141 2.35 -11.39 8.27
N ILE A 142 2.80 -10.87 7.14
CA ILE A 142 2.04 -9.90 6.34
C ILE A 142 2.23 -10.15 4.84
N VAL A 143 1.12 -10.02 4.10
CA VAL A 143 1.08 -9.91 2.64
C VAL A 143 0.36 -8.61 2.26
N SER A 144 1.02 -7.74 1.50
CA SER A 144 0.41 -6.49 1.03
C SER A 144 1.16 -5.86 -0.15
N TRP A 145 0.60 -4.85 -0.80
CA TRP A 145 1.35 -4.03 -1.74
C TRP A 145 2.33 -3.09 -1.01
N ARG A 146 3.49 -2.83 -1.61
CA ARG A 146 4.50 -1.89 -1.12
C ARG A 146 3.88 -0.52 -0.83
N GLY A 147 2.99 -0.04 -1.68
CA GLY A 147 2.32 1.25 -1.48
C GLY A 147 1.52 1.34 -0.19
N VAL A 148 0.88 0.23 0.23
CA VAL A 148 0.17 0.13 1.52
C VAL A 148 1.18 0.20 2.69
N MET A 149 2.26 -0.58 2.62
CA MET A 149 3.30 -0.55 3.65
C MET A 149 3.99 0.82 3.74
N THR A 150 4.20 1.52 2.61
CA THR A 150 4.68 2.90 2.62
C THR A 150 3.73 3.81 3.40
N LYS A 151 2.42 3.76 3.14
CA LYS A 151 1.42 4.58 3.85
C LYS A 151 1.44 4.33 5.36
N ILE A 152 1.54 3.06 5.77
CA ILE A 152 1.64 2.68 7.17
C ILE A 152 2.89 3.31 7.79
N LEU A 153 4.07 3.10 7.19
CA LEU A 153 5.35 3.52 7.78
C LEU A 153 5.50 5.04 7.86
N ILE A 154 5.03 5.78 6.87
CA ILE A 154 5.18 7.26 6.85
C ILE A 154 4.09 7.99 7.64
N ALA A 155 3.06 7.28 8.13
CA ALA A 155 1.93 7.87 8.85
C ALA A 155 2.33 8.83 10.00
N PRO A 156 3.43 8.64 10.76
CA PRO A 156 3.86 9.61 11.78
C PRO A 156 4.11 11.02 11.26
N TYR A 157 4.38 11.16 9.95
CA TYR A 157 4.68 12.42 9.28
C TYR A 157 3.66 12.78 8.19
N GLU A 158 2.58 12.02 8.05
CA GLU A 158 1.50 12.36 7.11
C GLU A 158 0.54 13.36 7.76
N GLU A 159 0.51 14.58 7.21
CA GLU A 159 -0.22 15.72 7.77
C GLU A 159 -1.55 15.98 7.06
N ARG A 160 -1.79 15.36 5.89
CA ARG A 160 -2.88 15.73 4.97
C ARG A 160 -3.78 14.57 4.61
N ASP A 161 -3.18 13.45 4.23
CA ASP A 161 -3.91 12.38 3.57
C ASP A 161 -4.32 11.29 4.57
N SER A 162 -5.64 11.11 4.75
CA SER A 162 -6.20 9.93 5.42
C SER A 162 -6.20 8.71 4.50
N TRP A 163 -6.13 7.51 5.08
CA TRP A 163 -6.24 6.25 4.33
C TRP A 163 -7.07 5.23 5.10
N GLU A 164 -7.61 4.27 4.35
CA GLU A 164 -8.32 3.12 4.90
C GLU A 164 -7.76 1.84 4.31
N LEU A 165 -7.65 0.79 5.11
CA LEU A 165 -7.18 -0.53 4.68
C LEU A 165 -8.20 -1.58 5.09
N ASN A 166 -8.50 -2.52 4.18
CA ASN A 166 -9.19 -3.76 4.56
C ASN A 166 -8.14 -4.77 5.03
N ILE A 167 -8.45 -5.49 6.10
CA ILE A 167 -7.56 -6.47 6.74
C ILE A 167 -8.31 -7.79 6.93
N MET A 168 -7.65 -8.89 6.57
CA MET A 168 -8.08 -10.25 6.89
C MET A 168 -6.91 -11.02 7.51
N LEU A 169 -7.21 -11.79 8.57
CA LEU A 169 -6.25 -12.73 9.17
C LEU A 169 -6.64 -14.14 8.74
N LEU A 170 -5.76 -14.83 8.03
CA LEU A 170 -5.98 -16.19 7.54
C LEU A 170 -4.71 -17.01 7.73
N ASP A 171 -4.82 -18.19 8.35
CA ASP A 171 -3.71 -19.12 8.62
C ASP A 171 -2.47 -18.41 9.22
N GLY A 172 -2.70 -17.52 10.19
CA GLY A 172 -1.65 -16.76 10.85
C GLY A 172 -1.05 -15.62 10.01
N THR A 173 -1.49 -15.40 8.77
CA THR A 173 -1.02 -14.31 7.90
C THR A 173 -2.04 -13.16 7.85
N LEU A 174 -1.57 -11.93 8.02
CA LEU A 174 -2.37 -10.73 7.79
C LEU A 174 -2.28 -10.31 6.32
N TYR A 175 -3.42 -10.22 5.64
CA TYR A 175 -3.55 -9.67 4.31
C TYR A 175 -4.09 -8.25 4.41
N LEU A 176 -3.47 -7.29 3.73
CA LEU A 176 -3.87 -5.89 3.77
C LEU A 176 -4.03 -5.35 2.34
N GLU A 177 -5.20 -4.81 2.01
CA GLU A 177 -5.43 -4.07 0.77
C GLU A 177 -5.91 -2.65 1.05
N GLU A 178 -5.65 -1.71 0.13
CA GLU A 178 -6.17 -0.35 0.27
C GLU A 178 -7.67 -0.33 0.00
N HIS A 179 -8.42 0.29 0.91
CA HIS A 179 -9.81 0.61 0.71
C HIS A 179 -9.95 2.01 0.13
N VAL A 180 -10.68 2.13 -0.99
CA VAL A 180 -11.04 3.40 -1.62
C VAL A 180 -12.53 3.33 -1.90
N SER A 181 -13.30 4.27 -1.31
CA SER A 181 -14.73 4.37 -1.58
C SER A 181 -14.98 4.73 -3.05
N ASP A 182 -16.14 4.35 -3.57
CA ASP A 182 -16.51 4.62 -4.97
C ASP A 182 -16.50 6.13 -5.29
N ALA A 183 -16.87 6.98 -4.32
CA ALA A 183 -16.78 8.44 -4.46
C ALA A 183 -15.32 8.91 -4.65
N LYS A 184 -14.39 8.43 -3.82
CA LYS A 184 -12.96 8.74 -3.97
C LYS A 184 -12.38 8.16 -5.27
N LEU A 185 -12.85 6.98 -5.69
CA LEU A 185 -12.43 6.37 -6.95
C LEU A 185 -12.90 7.19 -8.15
N HIS A 186 -14.12 7.71 -8.10
CA HIS A 186 -14.67 8.62 -9.10
C HIS A 186 -13.86 9.93 -9.16
N GLU A 187 -13.51 10.53 -8.02
CA GLU A 187 -12.64 11.72 -7.96
C GLU A 187 -11.26 11.46 -8.57
N LYS A 188 -10.63 10.33 -8.23
CA LYS A 188 -9.34 9.90 -8.79
C LYS A 188 -9.40 9.65 -10.31
N ASN A 189 -10.53 9.20 -10.84
CA ASN A 189 -10.70 9.05 -12.28
C ASN A 189 -10.93 10.41 -12.97
N ASN A 190 -11.54 11.37 -12.29
CA ASN A 190 -11.90 12.70 -12.80
C ASN A 190 -10.95 13.82 -12.36
N ILE A 191 -9.64 13.56 -12.39
CA ILE A 191 -8.62 14.53 -11.99
C ILE A 191 -8.65 15.78 -12.90
N PRO A 192 -8.61 17.00 -12.32
CA PRO A 192 -8.59 18.25 -13.08
C PRO A 192 -7.39 18.32 -14.06
N PRO A 193 -7.53 18.97 -15.24
CA PRO A 193 -6.50 18.98 -16.28
C PRO A 193 -5.10 19.40 -15.81
N LYS A 194 -5.00 20.40 -14.92
CA LYS A 194 -3.73 20.87 -14.37
C LYS A 194 -3.05 19.84 -13.45
N GLN A 195 -3.81 19.07 -12.68
CA GLN A 195 -3.25 18.00 -11.86
C GLN A 195 -2.88 16.80 -12.73
N ARG A 196 -3.70 16.52 -13.76
CA ARG A 196 -3.48 15.45 -14.72
C ARG A 196 -2.18 15.63 -15.51
N ILE A 197 -1.85 16.84 -15.97
CA ILE A 197 -0.55 17.11 -16.62
C ILE A 197 0.63 16.98 -15.65
N GLN A 198 0.45 17.35 -14.38
CA GLN A 198 1.50 17.17 -13.36
C GLN A 198 1.76 15.69 -13.05
N MET A 199 0.72 14.86 -13.09
CA MET A 199 0.85 13.40 -12.98
C MET A 199 1.59 12.83 -14.18
N TYR A 200 1.22 13.27 -15.39
CA TYR A 200 1.89 12.85 -16.62
C TYR A 200 3.39 13.14 -16.63
N TYR A 201 3.84 14.23 -16.00
CA TYR A 201 5.26 14.53 -15.90
C TYR A 201 6.09 13.45 -15.21
N GLY A 202 5.50 12.63 -14.32
CA GLY A 202 6.17 11.46 -13.77
C GLY A 202 6.43 10.42 -14.86
N TYR A 203 5.36 9.95 -15.50
CA TYR A 203 5.44 8.94 -16.55
C TYR A 203 6.28 9.37 -17.76
N SER A 204 6.16 10.61 -18.21
CA SER A 204 6.98 11.15 -19.29
C SER A 204 8.47 11.18 -18.90
N PHE A 205 8.77 11.45 -17.63
CA PHE A 205 10.15 11.41 -17.15
C PHE A 205 10.71 9.98 -17.17
N GLU A 206 9.89 8.99 -16.81
CA GLU A 206 10.23 7.57 -16.96
C GLU A 206 10.49 7.21 -18.43
N SER A 207 9.63 7.66 -19.35
CA SER A 207 9.87 7.50 -20.79
C SER A 207 11.20 8.11 -21.23
N TYR A 208 11.56 9.32 -20.77
CA TYR A 208 12.85 9.94 -21.10
C TYR A 208 14.06 9.27 -20.43
N CYS A 209 13.86 8.65 -19.27
CA CYS A 209 14.93 8.06 -18.47
C CYS A 209 15.07 6.54 -18.66
N THR A 210 14.37 5.97 -19.65
CA THR A 210 14.40 4.52 -19.86
C THR A 210 14.45 4.10 -21.31
N SER A 211 14.94 2.89 -21.54
CA SER A 211 14.99 2.22 -22.84
C SER A 211 14.61 0.74 -22.74
N GLU A 212 14.13 0.14 -23.85
CA GLU A 212 13.85 -1.31 -23.94
C GLU A 212 15.12 -2.17 -23.90
N ARG A 213 16.26 -1.57 -24.24
CA ARG A 213 17.56 -2.23 -24.36
C ARG A 213 18.58 -1.50 -23.51
N PRO A 214 19.65 -2.17 -23.05
CA PRO A 214 20.72 -1.53 -22.31
C PRO A 214 21.33 -0.32 -23.06
N PRO A 215 21.79 0.73 -22.35
CA PRO A 215 22.15 2.03 -22.91
C PRO A 215 23.33 2.03 -23.91
N ASN A 216 24.07 0.93 -24.07
CA ASN A 216 25.17 0.80 -25.04
C ASN A 216 24.71 0.51 -26.48
N ARG A 217 23.43 0.69 -26.81
CA ARG A 217 22.92 0.55 -28.19
C ARG A 217 22.19 1.83 -28.57
N GLU A 218 22.57 2.39 -29.72
CA GLU A 218 22.10 3.65 -30.29
C GLU A 218 20.59 3.88 -30.04
N HIS A 219 20.23 5.08 -29.59
CA HIS A 219 18.85 5.48 -29.42
C HIS A 219 18.15 5.56 -30.78
N TYR A 220 17.40 4.51 -31.14
CA TYR A 220 16.54 4.52 -32.31
C TYR A 220 15.19 5.14 -31.94
N GLY A 221 15.05 6.45 -32.16
CA GLY A 221 13.78 7.17 -31.95
C GLY A 221 13.74 8.48 -32.73
N ARG A 222 12.53 8.91 -33.14
CA ARG A 222 12.34 10.23 -33.80
C ARG A 222 12.71 11.40 -32.89
N ILE A 223 12.64 11.21 -31.57
CA ILE A 223 13.04 12.17 -30.54
C ILE A 223 14.23 11.57 -29.77
N PRO A 224 15.37 12.26 -29.68
CA PRO A 224 16.51 11.79 -28.91
C PRO A 224 16.14 11.45 -27.46
N GLY A 225 16.51 10.25 -27.00
CA GLY A 225 16.30 9.81 -25.62
C GLY A 225 14.84 9.53 -25.21
N TRP A 226 13.87 9.54 -26.14
CA TRP A 226 12.50 9.15 -25.81
C TRP A 226 12.34 7.63 -25.83
N GLY A 227 12.02 7.04 -24.69
CA GLY A 227 11.89 5.61 -24.48
C GLY A 227 10.58 4.99 -24.98
N GLY A 228 9.59 5.79 -25.37
CA GLY A 228 8.29 5.32 -25.83
C GLY A 228 7.14 6.13 -25.24
N ASP A 229 5.98 6.08 -25.90
CA ASP A 229 4.76 6.72 -25.40
C ASP A 229 4.29 6.05 -24.11
N VAL A 230 3.61 6.84 -23.26
CA VAL A 230 3.18 6.40 -21.93
C VAL A 230 1.93 5.52 -22.04
N ASP A 231 2.02 4.31 -21.51
CA ASP A 231 0.89 3.42 -21.25
C ASP A 231 0.94 2.92 -19.80
N THR A 232 0.02 3.41 -18.96
CA THR A 232 0.02 3.08 -17.52
C THR A 232 -0.68 1.75 -17.21
N ASN A 233 -1.01 0.94 -18.21
CA ASN A 233 -1.35 -0.47 -18.01
C ASN A 233 -0.08 -1.33 -17.83
N VAL A 234 0.98 -0.96 -18.55
CA VAL A 234 2.27 -1.66 -18.56
C VAL A 234 3.02 -1.35 -17.29
N GLN A 235 3.42 -2.38 -16.56
CA GLN A 235 4.21 -2.24 -15.34
C GLN A 235 5.11 -3.46 -15.17
N TRP A 236 6.31 -3.24 -14.62
CA TRP A 236 7.17 -4.33 -14.18
C TRP A 236 7.22 -4.33 -12.65
N CYS A 237 6.89 -5.47 -12.05
CA CYS A 237 6.70 -5.60 -10.61
C CYS A 237 7.69 -6.60 -10.02
N CYS A 238 8.22 -6.26 -8.85
CA CYS A 238 9.00 -7.15 -8.01
C CYS A 238 8.15 -7.59 -6.80
N VAL A 239 8.15 -8.89 -6.51
CA VAL A 239 7.70 -9.45 -5.23
C VAL A 239 8.93 -9.69 -4.38
N ALA A 240 8.97 -9.07 -3.20
CA ALA A 240 10.09 -9.14 -2.29
C ALA A 240 9.66 -9.67 -0.92
N LYS A 241 10.58 -10.38 -0.28
CA LYS A 241 10.50 -10.79 1.13
C LYS A 241 11.41 -9.91 1.97
N THR A 242 10.90 -9.47 3.11
CA THR A 242 11.64 -8.71 4.12
C THR A 242 11.12 -9.07 5.52
N LYS A 243 11.63 -8.38 6.54
CA LYS A 243 11.24 -8.52 7.93
C LYS A 243 11.33 -7.17 8.61
N LEU A 244 10.24 -6.76 9.27
CA LEU A 244 10.20 -5.60 10.15
C LEU A 244 10.07 -6.10 11.59
N ALA A 245 11.01 -5.73 12.46
CA ALA A 245 11.12 -6.30 13.80
C ALA A 245 11.19 -7.84 13.75
N ASP A 246 10.20 -8.52 14.33
CA ASP A 246 10.04 -9.96 14.34
C ASP A 246 9.11 -10.49 13.23
N THR A 247 8.42 -9.60 12.51
CA THR A 247 7.37 -9.95 11.54
C THR A 247 7.94 -10.06 10.12
N ARG A 248 7.84 -11.25 9.51
CA ARG A 248 8.18 -11.46 8.10
C ARG A 248 7.09 -10.88 7.19
N ILE A 249 7.48 -10.20 6.13
CA ILE A 249 6.58 -9.49 5.23
C ILE A 249 6.88 -9.90 3.79
N ILE A 250 5.83 -10.21 3.02
CA ILE A 250 5.88 -10.27 1.56
C ILE A 250 5.20 -9.01 1.03
N ILE A 251 5.90 -8.30 0.16
CA ILE A 251 5.34 -7.16 -0.56
C ILE A 251 5.56 -7.27 -2.06
N GLY A 252 4.58 -6.82 -2.84
CA GLY A 252 4.75 -6.55 -4.27
C GLY A 252 4.86 -5.07 -4.54
N GLY A 253 5.58 -4.66 -5.58
CA GLY A 253 5.52 -3.29 -6.06
C GLY A 253 6.19 -3.10 -7.41
N GLU A 254 5.72 -2.10 -8.13
CA GLU A 254 6.32 -1.62 -9.38
C GLU A 254 7.74 -1.12 -9.18
N VAL A 255 8.60 -1.41 -10.16
CA VAL A 255 9.99 -0.98 -10.28
C VAL A 255 10.15 -0.27 -11.63
N ASP A 256 10.61 0.98 -11.61
CA ASP A 256 10.61 1.83 -12.80
C ASP A 256 11.61 1.33 -13.86
N CYS A 257 12.82 0.96 -13.45
CA CYS A 257 13.85 0.40 -14.34
C CYS A 257 15.01 -0.26 -13.59
N VAL A 258 15.95 -0.82 -14.35
CA VAL A 258 17.22 -1.34 -13.85
C VAL A 258 18.42 -0.61 -14.45
N ARG A 259 19.49 -0.49 -13.67
CA ARG A 259 20.80 -0.04 -14.14
C ARG A 259 21.51 -1.20 -14.82
N GLU A 260 21.88 -1.00 -16.08
CA GLU A 260 22.69 -1.90 -16.92
C GLU A 260 22.12 -3.31 -17.15
N ARG A 261 22.02 -4.13 -16.09
CA ARG A 261 21.57 -5.52 -16.13
C ARG A 261 20.80 -5.87 -14.85
N PHE A 262 19.71 -6.62 -15.02
CA PHE A 262 19.03 -7.32 -13.94
C PHE A 262 19.62 -8.73 -13.76
N ASP A 263 19.97 -9.08 -12.52
CA ASP A 263 20.55 -10.38 -12.16
C ASP A 263 19.64 -11.20 -11.21
N GLY A 264 18.37 -10.79 -11.08
CA GLY A 264 17.43 -11.38 -10.13
C GLY A 264 17.45 -10.74 -8.75
N THR A 265 18.41 -9.85 -8.47
CA THR A 265 18.51 -9.13 -7.20
C THR A 265 17.97 -7.70 -7.30
N THR A 266 17.75 -7.07 -6.15
CA THR A 266 17.27 -5.69 -6.09
C THR A 266 18.38 -4.65 -6.29
N ASP A 267 19.65 -5.08 -6.40
CA ASP A 267 20.82 -4.20 -6.41
C ASP A 267 20.96 -3.39 -7.70
N SER A 268 20.30 -3.80 -8.78
CA SER A 268 20.25 -3.06 -10.03
C SER A 268 19.05 -2.12 -10.15
N PHE A 269 18.11 -2.12 -9.20
CA PHE A 269 16.88 -1.32 -9.34
C PHE A 269 17.15 0.18 -9.26
N VAL A 270 16.38 0.95 -10.01
CA VAL A 270 16.42 2.42 -10.01
C VAL A 270 14.99 2.95 -9.93
N GLU A 271 14.75 3.85 -8.98
CA GLU A 271 13.50 4.61 -8.88
C GLU A 271 13.66 5.97 -9.58
N LEU A 272 12.66 6.39 -10.33
CA LEU A 272 12.62 7.64 -11.06
C LEU A 272 11.57 8.56 -10.46
N LYS A 273 11.98 9.80 -10.18
CA LYS A 273 11.09 10.82 -9.60
C LYS A 273 11.28 12.15 -10.29
N THR A 274 10.24 12.99 -10.24
CA THR A 274 10.35 14.40 -10.60
C THR A 274 10.07 15.30 -9.41
N SER A 275 10.71 16.46 -9.38
CA SER A 275 10.37 17.55 -8.46
C SER A 275 10.54 18.90 -9.14
N LEU A 276 9.92 19.94 -8.57
CA LEU A 276 10.19 21.31 -9.02
C LEU A 276 11.64 21.69 -8.66
N THR A 277 12.27 22.49 -9.52
CA THR A 277 13.57 23.12 -9.25
C THR A 277 13.55 23.86 -7.92
N ILE A 278 14.65 23.78 -7.17
CA ILE A 278 14.82 24.40 -5.87
C ILE A 278 15.49 25.77 -6.07
N HIS A 279 14.78 26.85 -5.72
CA HIS A 279 15.30 28.21 -5.85
C HIS A 279 15.71 28.85 -4.52
N GLY A 280 15.38 28.21 -3.40
CA GLY A 280 15.75 28.68 -2.07
C GLY A 280 15.25 27.78 -0.94
N PRO A 281 15.44 28.21 0.32
CA PRO A 281 15.23 27.36 1.51
C PRO A 281 13.82 26.78 1.64
N ARG A 282 12.79 27.49 1.18
CA ARG A 282 11.40 27.02 1.24
C ARG A 282 11.14 25.85 0.29
N ASP A 283 11.72 25.88 -0.90
CA ASP A 283 11.60 24.79 -1.88
C ASP A 283 12.42 23.58 -1.43
N GLU A 284 13.59 23.82 -0.85
CA GLU A 284 14.44 22.81 -0.23
C GLU A 284 13.68 22.07 0.88
N ALA A 285 13.11 22.78 1.86
CA ALA A 285 12.32 22.17 2.94
C ALA A 285 11.13 21.35 2.40
N ARG A 286 10.48 21.80 1.33
CA ARG A 286 9.41 21.03 0.68
C ARG A 286 9.94 19.76 0.03
N PHE A 287 11.11 19.83 -0.62
CA PHE A 287 11.75 18.67 -1.21
C PHE A 287 12.20 17.66 -0.14
N GLU A 288 12.76 18.13 0.97
CA GLU A 288 13.15 17.28 2.11
C GLU A 288 11.96 16.55 2.75
N LYS A 289 10.79 17.20 2.82
CA LYS A 289 9.54 16.52 3.19
C LYS A 289 9.15 15.42 2.18
N LYS A 290 9.35 15.63 0.88
CA LYS A 290 9.08 14.60 -0.15
C LYS A 290 10.05 13.43 -0.07
N LEU A 291 11.29 13.66 0.36
CA LEU A 291 12.30 12.61 0.49
C LEU A 291 11.86 11.49 1.44
N LEU A 292 10.96 11.73 2.39
CA LEU A 292 10.36 10.68 3.21
C LEU A 292 9.62 9.63 2.37
N LYS A 293 8.75 10.09 1.46
CA LYS A 293 7.97 9.21 0.57
C LYS A 293 8.91 8.49 -0.40
N PHE A 294 9.89 9.21 -0.97
CA PHE A 294 10.88 8.61 -1.87
C PHE A 294 11.68 7.52 -1.15
N TYR A 295 12.17 7.82 0.06
CA TYR A 295 12.91 6.88 0.88
C TYR A 295 12.11 5.61 1.15
N PHE A 296 10.90 5.69 1.72
CA PHE A 296 10.15 4.47 2.06
C PHE A 296 9.59 3.72 0.85
N GLN A 297 9.33 4.39 -0.28
CA GLN A 297 8.94 3.70 -1.51
C GLN A 297 10.07 2.80 -2.03
N SER A 298 11.29 3.32 -2.04
CA SER A 298 12.48 2.61 -2.53
C SER A 298 13.05 1.63 -1.49
N PHE A 299 13.13 2.04 -0.22
CA PHE A 299 13.68 1.24 0.89
C PHE A 299 12.94 -0.08 1.08
N LEU A 300 11.60 -0.07 0.96
CA LEU A 300 10.79 -1.26 1.15
C LEU A 300 11.04 -2.35 0.10
N LEU A 301 11.36 -1.99 -1.14
CA LEU A 301 11.74 -2.94 -2.20
C LEU A 301 13.25 -3.14 -2.33
N GLY A 302 14.05 -2.49 -1.48
CA GLY A 302 15.50 -2.59 -1.53
C GLY A 302 16.12 -1.88 -2.74
N VAL A 303 15.42 -0.90 -3.32
CA VAL A 303 15.92 -0.10 -4.44
C VAL A 303 17.06 0.80 -3.94
N PRO A 304 18.30 0.64 -4.44
CA PRO A 304 19.47 1.34 -3.91
C PRO A 304 19.59 2.81 -4.33
N GLU A 305 18.94 3.20 -5.42
CA GLU A 305 19.12 4.51 -6.04
C GLU A 305 17.82 5.13 -6.53
N ILE A 306 17.68 6.44 -6.31
CA ILE A 306 16.59 7.27 -6.78
C ILE A 306 17.17 8.38 -7.65
N ILE A 307 16.74 8.47 -8.91
CA ILE A 307 17.09 9.59 -9.80
C ILE A 307 15.96 10.60 -9.81
N VAL A 308 16.27 11.84 -9.43
CA VAL A 308 15.30 12.94 -9.43
C VAL A 308 15.57 13.90 -10.57
N GLY A 309 14.60 14.06 -11.46
CA GLY A 309 14.54 15.14 -12.44
C GLY A 309 13.94 16.41 -11.83
N PHE A 310 14.77 17.43 -11.62
CA PHE A 310 14.32 18.76 -11.22
C PHE A 310 13.86 19.54 -12.43
N ARG A 311 12.58 19.86 -12.48
CA ARG A 311 11.92 20.49 -13.62
C ARG A 311 11.36 21.87 -13.30
N THR A 312 11.24 22.68 -14.34
CA THR A 312 10.48 23.93 -14.30
C THR A 312 8.97 23.65 -14.12
N PRO A 313 8.17 24.68 -13.77
CA PRO A 313 6.71 24.57 -13.77
C PRO A 313 6.12 24.18 -15.14
N SER A 314 6.77 24.59 -16.23
CA SER A 314 6.35 24.28 -17.61
C SER A 314 6.67 22.85 -18.05
N GLY A 315 7.38 22.06 -17.23
CA GLY A 315 7.67 20.66 -17.52
C GLY A 315 9.05 20.41 -18.13
N GLU A 316 9.94 21.39 -18.18
CA GLU A 316 11.29 21.19 -18.73
C GLU A 316 12.25 20.69 -17.64
N VAL A 317 12.94 19.57 -17.86
CA VAL A 317 13.94 19.03 -16.92
C VAL A 317 15.23 19.87 -16.98
N SER A 318 15.57 20.48 -15.86
CA SER A 318 16.73 21.35 -15.72
C SER A 318 17.97 20.63 -15.18
N THR A 319 17.80 19.75 -14.20
CA THR A 319 18.89 19.05 -13.50
C THR A 319 18.46 17.64 -13.14
N LEU A 320 19.40 16.70 -13.23
CA LEU A 320 19.25 15.35 -12.70
C LEU A 320 20.11 15.21 -11.45
N GLN A 321 19.60 14.53 -10.44
CA GLN A 321 20.36 14.21 -9.26
C GLN A 321 20.05 12.79 -8.79
N GLY A 322 21.10 11.99 -8.62
CA GLY A 322 21.01 10.66 -8.01
C GLY A 322 21.11 10.74 -6.49
N PHE A 323 20.27 9.97 -5.81
CA PHE A 323 20.25 9.82 -4.36
C PHE A 323 20.40 8.34 -4.02
N LYS A 324 21.41 7.99 -3.22
CA LYS A 324 21.49 6.64 -2.64
C LYS A 324 20.44 6.53 -1.54
N THR A 325 19.50 5.59 -1.67
CA THR A 325 18.33 5.45 -0.78
C THR A 325 18.75 5.46 0.69
N LEU A 326 19.74 4.64 1.07
CA LEU A 326 20.20 4.52 2.46
C LEU A 326 20.93 5.75 3.01
N GLN A 327 21.32 6.70 2.15
CA GLN A 327 21.96 7.96 2.57
C GLN A 327 20.94 9.07 2.83
N ILE A 328 19.72 8.98 2.27
CA ILE A 328 18.69 10.02 2.37
C ILE A 328 18.41 10.44 3.83
N PRO A 329 18.25 9.53 4.82
CA PRO A 329 17.97 9.95 6.19
C PRO A 329 19.08 10.81 6.81
N ARG A 330 20.34 10.62 6.38
CA ARG A 330 21.47 11.45 6.86
C ARG A 330 21.42 12.85 6.26
N MET A 331 20.86 13.02 5.07
CA MET A 331 20.79 14.31 4.37
C MET A 331 19.76 15.27 4.98
N VAL A 332 18.72 14.73 5.61
CA VAL A 332 17.65 15.50 6.24
C VAL A 332 17.80 15.63 7.76
N ARG A 333 18.79 14.93 8.34
CA ARG A 333 19.01 14.90 9.79
C ARG A 333 19.31 16.30 10.33
N ASP A 334 18.82 16.58 11.55
CA ASP A 334 19.05 17.81 12.30
C ASP A 334 18.54 19.10 11.61
N LYS A 335 17.74 18.95 10.54
CA LYS A 335 17.08 20.07 9.86
C LYS A 335 15.69 20.34 10.44
N PRO A 336 15.19 21.58 10.38
CA PRO A 336 13.83 21.90 10.81
C PRO A 336 12.78 21.06 10.07
N GLY A 337 11.94 20.34 10.81
CA GLY A 337 10.92 19.46 10.23
C GLY A 337 11.47 18.15 9.64
N SER A 338 12.70 17.76 10.02
CA SER A 338 13.27 16.47 9.68
C SER A 338 12.39 15.32 10.15
N TRP A 339 12.37 14.25 9.37
CA TRP A 339 11.74 12.98 9.74
C TRP A 339 12.81 11.97 10.17
N ASP A 340 12.43 11.07 11.06
CA ASP A 340 13.26 10.00 11.59
C ASP A 340 12.77 8.65 11.03
N PRO A 341 13.58 7.93 10.23
CA PRO A 341 13.20 6.62 9.75
C PRO A 341 12.95 5.61 10.87
N GLN A 342 13.59 5.74 12.04
CA GLN A 342 13.37 4.82 13.16
C GLN A 342 11.99 4.99 13.77
N LEU A 343 11.50 6.22 13.91
CA LEU A 343 10.12 6.47 14.35
C LEU A 343 9.10 5.85 13.39
N CYS A 344 9.35 5.92 12.08
CA CYS A 344 8.51 5.26 11.07
C CYS A 344 8.49 3.73 11.22
N LEU A 345 9.65 3.11 11.45
CA LEU A 345 9.76 1.65 11.65
C LEU A 345 9.14 1.20 12.97
N GLU A 346 9.32 1.96 14.05
CA GLU A 346 8.67 1.74 15.35
C GLU A 346 7.16 1.84 15.25
N TRP A 347 6.66 2.88 14.57
CA TRP A 347 5.25 3.02 14.28
C TRP A 347 4.71 1.82 13.47
N GLY A 348 5.42 1.41 12.41
CA GLY A 348 5.07 0.21 11.65
C GLY A 348 4.98 -1.03 12.51
N SER A 349 5.98 -1.28 13.36
CA SER A 349 5.98 -2.42 14.29
C SER A 349 4.79 -2.37 15.24
N ARG A 350 4.52 -1.20 15.85
CA ARG A 350 3.37 -1.01 16.75
C ARG A 350 2.03 -1.22 16.05
N PHE A 351 1.90 -0.75 14.81
CA PHE A 351 0.71 -0.95 13.99
C PHE A 351 0.46 -2.43 13.73
N ILE A 352 1.51 -3.20 13.41
CA ILE A 352 1.40 -4.63 13.20
C ILE A 352 1.00 -5.36 14.49
N THR A 353 1.65 -5.06 15.61
CA THR A 353 1.27 -5.63 16.92
C THR A 353 -0.19 -5.31 17.26
N PHE A 354 -0.61 -4.07 17.06
CA PHE A 354 -1.99 -3.65 17.27
C PHE A 354 -2.98 -4.46 16.42
N LEU A 355 -2.69 -4.70 15.13
CA LEU A 355 -3.52 -5.57 14.30
C LEU A 355 -3.56 -7.01 14.84
N ARG A 356 -2.41 -7.55 15.25
CA ARG A 356 -2.31 -8.93 15.78
C ARG A 356 -3.12 -9.15 17.05
N GLU A 357 -3.21 -8.14 17.91
CA GLU A 357 -3.96 -8.21 19.16
C GLU A 357 -5.48 -8.08 18.96
N ASN A 358 -5.92 -7.42 17.88
CA ASN A 358 -7.32 -7.01 17.72
C ASN A 358 -8.05 -7.69 16.55
N VAL A 359 -7.35 -8.18 15.53
CA VAL A 359 -7.95 -8.86 14.37
C VAL A 359 -8.14 -10.34 14.67
N SER A 360 -9.40 -10.79 14.69
CA SER A 360 -9.72 -12.21 14.83
C SER A 360 -9.52 -12.97 13.50
N PRO A 361 -9.04 -14.23 13.53
CA PRO A 361 -8.94 -15.07 12.33
C PRO A 361 -10.27 -15.21 11.61
N SER A 362 -10.26 -15.10 10.28
CA SER A 362 -11.44 -15.32 9.45
C SER A 362 -11.79 -16.80 9.39
N PRO A 363 -13.07 -17.18 9.49
CA PRO A 363 -13.47 -18.56 9.24
C PRO A 363 -13.22 -18.93 7.77
N THR A 364 -12.95 -20.21 7.53
CA THR A 364 -12.65 -20.78 6.21
C THR A 364 -13.73 -21.73 5.70
N GLY A 365 -14.69 -22.11 6.55
CA GLY A 365 -15.79 -23.02 6.19
C GLY A 365 -17.14 -22.32 6.22
N GLY A 366 -17.73 -22.05 5.03
CA GLY A 366 -19.14 -21.65 4.82
C GLY A 366 -19.65 -20.35 5.46
N ASP A 367 -18.98 -19.84 6.49
CA ASP A 367 -19.36 -18.70 7.29
C ASP A 367 -18.89 -17.37 6.66
N THR A 368 -19.58 -16.27 6.99
CA THR A 368 -19.20 -14.92 6.55
C THR A 368 -17.77 -14.59 6.97
N PRO A 369 -16.89 -14.13 6.04
CA PRO A 369 -15.50 -13.81 6.35
C PRO A 369 -15.39 -12.63 7.31
N TYR A 370 -14.35 -12.65 8.15
CA TYR A 370 -14.08 -11.56 9.07
C TYR A 370 -13.16 -10.54 8.40
N ILE A 371 -13.75 -9.45 7.91
CA ILE A 371 -13.02 -8.32 7.35
C ILE A 371 -13.00 -7.20 8.39
N TRP A 372 -11.82 -6.63 8.60
CA TRP A 372 -11.63 -5.46 9.44
C TRP A 372 -11.22 -4.28 8.58
N ARG A 373 -11.60 -3.07 8.98
CA ARG A 373 -11.19 -1.82 8.34
C ARG A 373 -10.40 -0.98 9.33
N ALA A 374 -9.14 -0.71 8.98
CA ALA A 374 -8.31 0.24 9.70
C ALA A 374 -8.39 1.60 9.00
N SER A 375 -8.78 2.65 9.72
CA SER A 375 -8.91 4.01 9.19
C SER A 375 -7.91 4.92 9.90
N PHE A 376 -6.96 5.48 9.15
CA PHE A 376 -5.99 6.44 9.66
C PHE A 376 -6.46 7.88 9.44
N THR A 377 -6.33 8.69 10.49
CA THR A 377 -6.54 10.13 10.42
C THR A 377 -5.28 10.85 10.92
N PRO A 378 -4.68 11.76 10.12
CA PRO A 378 -3.55 12.57 10.54
C PRO A 378 -3.76 13.20 11.92
N LYS A 379 -2.73 13.15 12.77
CA LYS A 379 -2.72 13.67 14.16
C LYS A 379 -3.65 12.97 15.16
N THR A 380 -4.52 12.05 14.71
CA THR A 380 -5.41 11.27 15.57
C THR A 380 -4.90 9.85 15.77
N GLY A 381 -4.51 9.17 14.69
CA GLY A 381 -4.03 7.79 14.74
C GLY A 381 -4.90 6.87 13.90
N VAL A 382 -5.05 5.61 14.34
CA VAL A 382 -5.81 4.57 13.63
C VAL A 382 -6.98 4.11 14.48
N THR A 383 -8.16 3.99 13.86
CA THR A 383 -9.28 3.22 14.39
C THR A 383 -9.41 1.90 13.64
N LEU A 384 -9.83 0.84 14.31
CA LEU A 384 -10.01 -0.49 13.75
C LEU A 384 -11.40 -1.01 14.08
N LYS A 385 -12.18 -1.29 13.04
CA LYS A 385 -13.56 -1.77 13.14
C LYS A 385 -13.76 -3.04 12.34
N ARG A 386 -14.49 -4.01 12.88
CA ARG A 386 -14.96 -5.17 12.13
C ARG A 386 -16.15 -4.77 11.23
N LEU A 387 -16.11 -5.16 9.96
CA LEU A 387 -17.20 -4.88 9.03
C LEU A 387 -18.43 -5.71 9.38
N ASP A 388 -19.60 -5.09 9.22
CA ASP A 388 -20.88 -5.79 9.20
C ASP A 388 -21.11 -6.44 7.82
N GLN A 389 -22.25 -7.10 7.65
CA GLN A 389 -22.56 -7.80 6.40
C GLN A 389 -22.53 -6.84 5.19
N SER A 390 -23.08 -5.62 5.32
CA SER A 390 -23.08 -4.64 4.24
C SER A 390 -21.66 -4.22 3.84
N GLY A 391 -20.77 -4.02 4.82
CA GLY A 391 -19.36 -3.71 4.55
C GLY A 391 -18.60 -4.90 3.94
N VAL A 392 -18.94 -6.13 4.32
CA VAL A 392 -18.39 -7.34 3.70
C VAL A 392 -18.84 -7.43 2.24
N ASP A 393 -20.13 -7.24 1.96
CA ASP A 393 -20.70 -7.29 0.61
C ASP A 393 -20.08 -6.21 -0.30
N GLU A 394 -19.85 -5.00 0.21
CA GLU A 394 -19.14 -3.91 -0.49
C GLU A 394 -17.73 -4.34 -0.93
N VAL A 395 -17.03 -5.06 -0.05
CA VAL A 395 -15.65 -5.49 -0.30
C VAL A 395 -15.60 -6.67 -1.27
N VAL A 396 -16.50 -7.65 -1.10
CA VAL A 396 -16.65 -8.81 -1.99
C VAL A 396 -17.07 -8.36 -3.39
N ASN A 397 -17.94 -7.36 -3.49
CA ASN A 397 -18.32 -6.71 -4.75
C ASN A 397 -18.85 -7.70 -5.80
N GLU A 398 -19.63 -8.70 -5.37
CA GLU A 398 -20.23 -9.75 -6.23
C GLU A 398 -19.21 -10.60 -7.03
N GLU A 399 -17.94 -10.60 -6.61
CA GLU A 399 -16.87 -11.38 -7.23
C GLU A 399 -16.68 -12.72 -6.51
N ASP A 400 -16.12 -13.73 -7.19
CA ASP A 400 -15.82 -15.06 -6.62
C ASP A 400 -14.64 -15.02 -5.62
N ARG A 401 -14.94 -14.69 -4.36
CA ARG A 401 -13.95 -14.36 -3.33
C ARG A 401 -14.45 -14.69 -1.92
N LEU A 402 -13.51 -15.03 -1.03
CA LEU A 402 -13.73 -14.99 0.42
C LEU A 402 -13.25 -13.63 0.94
N GLY A 403 -14.21 -12.74 1.20
CA GLY A 403 -13.91 -11.36 1.57
C GLY A 403 -13.20 -10.64 0.43
N PHE A 404 -11.94 -10.24 0.62
CA PHE A 404 -11.14 -9.69 -0.48
C PHE A 404 -10.10 -10.63 -1.06
N LEU A 405 -10.08 -11.90 -0.67
CA LEU A 405 -9.15 -12.90 -1.20
C LEU A 405 -9.88 -13.78 -2.24
N PRO A 406 -9.38 -13.91 -3.48
CA PRO A 406 -10.04 -14.72 -4.50
C PRO A 406 -10.18 -16.19 -4.12
N SER A 407 -11.30 -16.82 -4.48
CA SER A 407 -11.60 -18.22 -4.12
C SER A 407 -10.53 -19.20 -4.61
N TRP A 408 -9.95 -18.98 -5.79
CA TRP A 408 -8.86 -19.83 -6.30
C TRP A 408 -7.64 -19.86 -5.36
N TYR A 409 -7.30 -18.72 -4.74
CA TYR A 409 -6.17 -18.62 -3.81
C TYR A 409 -6.48 -19.32 -2.50
N ILE A 410 -7.70 -19.13 -2.00
CA ILE A 410 -8.18 -19.76 -0.77
C ILE A 410 -8.22 -21.28 -0.92
N ASN A 411 -8.75 -21.78 -2.03
CA ASN A 411 -8.83 -23.22 -2.31
C ASN A 411 -7.44 -23.85 -2.41
N GLU A 412 -6.50 -23.18 -3.09
CA GLU A 412 -5.10 -23.62 -3.10
C GLU A 412 -4.48 -23.61 -1.70
N SER A 413 -4.70 -22.55 -0.91
CA SER A 413 -4.17 -22.44 0.47
C SER A 413 -4.77 -23.50 1.41
N MET A 414 -6.06 -23.79 1.29
CA MET A 414 -6.74 -24.80 2.10
C MET A 414 -6.33 -26.22 1.73
N ALA A 415 -6.26 -26.55 0.43
CA ALA A 415 -5.75 -27.84 -0.05
C ALA A 415 -4.29 -28.08 0.40
N ARG A 416 -3.54 -27.00 0.59
CA ARG A 416 -2.17 -26.96 1.08
C ARG A 416 -2.05 -27.15 2.61
N SER A 417 -3.06 -26.73 3.38
CA SER A 417 -3.10 -26.85 4.85
C SER A 417 -3.56 -28.23 5.34
N THR A 418 -4.29 -29.00 4.53
CA THR A 418 -4.79 -30.35 4.86
C THR A 418 -3.76 -31.47 4.67
N VAL A 419 -2.63 -31.20 4.01
CA VAL A 419 -1.51 -32.16 3.88
C VAL A 419 -0.51 -31.94 5.02
N LEU A 420 -0.79 -32.51 6.20
CA LEU A 420 0.24 -32.74 7.22
C LEU A 420 0.89 -34.11 6.95
N PRO A 421 2.21 -34.27 7.10
CA PRO A 421 2.85 -35.57 7.00
C PRO A 421 2.44 -36.44 8.18
N ASP A 422 2.06 -37.69 7.91
CA ASP A 422 1.87 -38.72 8.93
C ASP A 422 3.07 -38.74 9.88
N VAL A 423 2.81 -38.53 11.16
CA VAL A 423 3.78 -38.76 12.22
C VAL A 423 4.08 -40.26 12.22
N PRO A 424 5.33 -40.71 12.00
CA PRO A 424 5.64 -42.12 12.15
C PRO A 424 5.45 -42.50 13.61
N VAL A 425 4.50 -43.39 13.87
CA VAL A 425 4.35 -44.03 15.18
C VAL A 425 5.61 -44.83 15.44
N SER A 426 6.41 -44.40 16.42
CA SER A 426 7.57 -45.16 16.89
C SER A 426 7.12 -46.56 17.32
N PRO A 427 7.78 -47.64 16.87
CA PRO A 427 7.41 -48.97 17.31
C PRO A 427 7.70 -49.11 18.81
N THR A 428 6.68 -49.51 19.55
CA THR A 428 6.77 -49.96 20.93
C THR A 428 7.76 -51.10 21.02
N ASN A 429 8.84 -50.88 21.77
CA ASN A 429 9.83 -51.89 22.09
C ASN A 429 9.21 -52.82 23.15
N THR A 430 8.58 -53.91 22.71
CA THR A 430 8.20 -55.01 23.61
C THR A 430 9.40 -55.92 23.79
N ASP A 431 9.81 -56.03 25.04
CA ASP A 431 10.69 -57.04 25.63
C ASP A 431 10.53 -58.43 25.00
N LEU A 432 11.66 -59.10 24.79
CA LEU A 432 11.73 -60.56 24.85
C LEU A 432 13.01 -60.97 25.57
N LYS A 433 12.81 -61.36 26.83
CA LYS A 433 13.66 -62.28 27.58
C LYS A 433 13.64 -63.65 26.87
N SER A 434 14.81 -64.16 26.52
CA SER A 434 15.27 -65.54 26.81
C SER A 434 16.66 -65.73 26.21
#